data_AF-A0A144MI76-F1
#
_entry.id   AF-A0A144MI76-F1
#
_cell.length_a   1.000
_cell.length_b   1.000
_cell.length_c   1.000
_cell.angle_alpha   90.00
_cell.angle_beta   90.00
_cell.angle_gamma   90.00
#
_symmetry.space_group_name_H-M   'P 1'
#
loop_
_entity.id
_entity.type
_entity.pdbx_description
1 polymer ?
#
loop_
_entity_poly.entity_id
_entity_poly.type
_entity_poly.pdbx_seq_one_letter_code
_entity_poly.pdbx_strand_id
1 'polypeptide(L)'
;MAGQDHLFAGSNVFRGIKYHPDVRQNVQFGVLDRDVLFNKEVLPAFSTFIIENVRVVEVTDQNLYGIGPDESFLVPRFSKPLSSDIALPFGYVAAATSRNLDLAFADPVDFRIWSVQDKFKNVELFAESSILPVVYRPDFVTKLANDAA
;
A
#
# COMPACT_ATOMS: atom_id res chain seq x y z
N MET A 1 8.32 -10.47 -18.86
CA MET A 1 9.03 -9.48 -18.01
C MET A 1 8.76 -9.85 -16.57
N ALA A 2 9.78 -10.22 -15.81
CA ALA A 2 9.61 -10.56 -14.39
C ALA A 2 9.12 -9.33 -13.63
N GLY A 3 7.95 -9.41 -13.01
CA GLY A 3 7.46 -8.37 -12.12
C GLY A 3 8.33 -8.35 -10.86
N GLN A 4 8.80 -7.17 -10.45
CA GLN A 4 9.46 -7.01 -9.15
C GLN A 4 8.41 -7.06 -8.04
N ASP A 5 8.62 -7.91 -7.05
CA ASP A 5 7.78 -8.00 -5.86
C ASP A 5 8.10 -6.88 -4.88
N HIS A 6 7.16 -6.55 -4.00
CA HIS A 6 7.28 -5.45 -3.05
C HIS A 6 7.27 -5.96 -1.61
N LEU A 7 8.30 -5.61 -0.85
CA LEU A 7 8.35 -5.82 0.60
C LEU A 7 8.12 -4.48 1.28
N PHE A 8 6.95 -4.31 1.90
CA PHE A 8 6.65 -3.17 2.76
C PHE A 8 7.16 -3.47 4.15
N ALA A 9 8.17 -2.73 4.60
CA ALA A 9 8.88 -3.01 5.84
C ALA A 9 8.76 -1.85 6.81
N GLY A 10 8.50 -2.17 8.08
CA GLY A 10 8.71 -1.24 9.18
C GLY A 10 10.18 -0.84 9.32
N SER A 11 10.44 0.27 10.01
CA SER A 11 11.79 0.86 10.09
C SER A 11 12.87 -0.08 10.63
N ASN A 12 12.56 -0.97 11.58
CA ASN A 12 13.57 -1.90 12.12
C ASN A 12 13.90 -2.98 11.10
N VAL A 13 12.89 -3.56 10.45
CA VAL A 13 13.08 -4.56 9.39
C VAL A 13 13.86 -3.96 8.22
N PHE A 14 13.48 -2.76 7.78
CA PHE A 14 14.14 -2.06 6.68
C PHE A 14 15.64 -1.84 6.95
N ARG A 15 15.96 -1.33 8.14
CA ARG A 15 17.35 -1.10 8.57
C ARG A 15 18.10 -2.42 8.78
N GLY A 16 17.45 -3.42 9.35
CA GLY A 16 18.02 -4.75 9.56
C GLY A 16 18.46 -5.40 8.26
N ILE A 17 17.63 -5.30 7.21
CA ILE A 17 17.98 -5.78 5.86
C ILE A 17 19.10 -4.92 5.27
N LYS A 18 18.95 -3.59 5.29
CA LYS A 18 19.88 -2.67 4.63
C LYS A 18 21.30 -2.76 5.19
N TYR A 19 21.43 -2.92 6.50
CA TYR A 19 22.71 -2.96 7.21
C TYR A 19 23.16 -4.39 7.56
N HIS A 20 22.52 -5.42 7.02
CA HIS A 20 22.94 -6.79 7.24
C HIS A 20 24.38 -7.02 6.73
N PRO A 21 25.25 -7.72 7.48
CA PRO A 21 26.63 -7.99 7.07
C PRO A 21 26.74 -8.62 5.67
N ASP A 22 25.86 -9.56 5.36
CA ASP A 22 25.85 -10.26 4.07
C ASP A 22 25.48 -9.34 2.91
N VAL A 23 24.57 -8.38 3.13
CA VAL A 23 24.21 -7.39 2.10
C VAL A 23 25.43 -6.52 1.80
N ARG A 24 26.14 -6.07 2.83
CA ARG A 24 27.38 -5.30 2.66
C ARG A 24 28.45 -6.11 1.93
N GLN A 25 28.59 -7.39 2.26
CA GLN A 25 29.54 -8.29 1.60
C GLN A 25 29.20 -8.47 0.11
N ASN A 26 27.93 -8.72 -0.21
CA ASN A 26 27.47 -8.90 -1.59
C ASN A 26 27.63 -7.63 -2.46
N VAL A 27 27.48 -6.44 -1.86
CA VAL A 27 27.81 -5.17 -2.54
C VAL A 27 29.31 -5.05 -2.81
N GLN A 28 30.16 -5.50 -1.88
CA GLN A 28 31.62 -5.46 -2.06
C GLN A 28 32.10 -6.41 -3.18
N PHE A 29 31.45 -7.56 -3.33
CA PHE A 29 31.73 -8.51 -4.40
C PHE A 29 31.04 -8.18 -5.74
N GLY A 30 30.25 -7.11 -5.80
CA GLY A 30 29.59 -6.65 -7.02
C GLY A 30 28.37 -7.49 -7.43
N VAL A 31 27.83 -8.31 -6.53
CA VAL A 31 26.60 -9.09 -6.75
C VAL A 31 25.36 -8.20 -6.62
N LEU A 32 25.38 -7.28 -5.66
CA LEU A 32 24.35 -6.27 -5.45
C LEU A 32 24.86 -4.89 -5.84
N ASP A 33 23.96 -4.05 -6.35
CA ASP A 33 24.29 -2.68 -6.73
C ASP A 33 24.59 -1.81 -5.48
N ARG A 34 25.45 -0.80 -5.64
CA ARG A 34 25.76 0.15 -4.56
C ARG A 34 24.57 0.99 -4.16
N ASP A 35 23.59 1.13 -5.06
CA ASP A 35 22.29 1.77 -4.84
C ASP A 35 21.47 1.11 -3.71
N VAL A 36 21.86 -0.09 -3.23
CA VAL A 36 21.26 -0.71 -2.03
C VAL A 36 21.62 0.04 -0.75
N LEU A 37 22.87 0.53 -0.66
CA LEU A 37 23.35 1.25 0.52
C LEU A 37 22.98 2.73 0.46
N PHE A 38 22.96 3.30 -0.75
CA PHE A 38 22.62 4.69 -1.01
C PHE A 38 21.29 4.76 -1.74
N ASN A 39 20.24 5.17 -1.02
CA ASN A 39 18.89 5.22 -1.58
C ASN A 39 18.89 6.08 -2.85
N LYS A 40 18.52 5.46 -3.97
CA LYS A 40 18.18 6.19 -5.19
C LYS A 40 16.80 6.81 -4.97
N GLU A 41 16.66 8.12 -5.13
CA GLU A 41 15.36 8.81 -5.05
C GLU A 41 14.50 8.44 -6.27
N VAL A 42 13.93 7.24 -6.27
CA VAL A 42 13.00 6.77 -7.31
C VAL A 42 11.56 7.12 -6.97
N LEU A 43 11.25 7.16 -5.67
CA LEU A 43 9.93 7.53 -5.14
C LEU A 43 10.11 8.69 -4.16
N PRO A 44 9.78 9.94 -4.55
CA PRO A 44 9.81 11.05 -3.62
C PRO A 44 8.87 10.74 -2.47
N ALA A 45 9.37 10.81 -1.23
CA ALA A 45 8.72 10.44 0.04
C ALA A 45 8.92 9.01 0.57
N PHE A 46 9.49 8.06 -0.19
CA PHE A 46 9.75 6.71 0.33
C PHE A 46 11.22 6.31 0.21
N SER A 47 11.81 5.83 1.31
CA SER A 47 13.11 5.15 1.28
C SER A 47 12.93 3.78 0.63
N THR A 48 13.60 3.54 -0.49
CA THR A 48 13.52 2.24 -1.18
C THR A 48 14.89 1.78 -1.67
N PHE A 49 15.06 0.47 -1.72
CA PHE A 49 16.17 -0.19 -2.41
C PHE A 49 15.69 -1.50 -3.03
N ILE A 50 16.50 -2.07 -3.92
CA ILE A 50 16.18 -3.30 -4.64
C ILE A 50 17.21 -4.36 -4.31
N ILE A 51 16.76 -5.51 -3.83
CA ILE A 51 17.57 -6.73 -3.73
C ILE A 51 17.04 -7.69 -4.79
N GLU A 52 17.82 -7.91 -5.84
CA GLU A 52 17.44 -8.75 -6.99
C GLU A 52 16.07 -8.37 -7.57
N ASN A 53 15.03 -9.18 -7.33
CA ASN A 53 13.67 -8.97 -7.80
C ASN A 53 12.72 -8.39 -6.75
N VAL A 54 13.17 -8.15 -5.52
CA VAL A 54 12.35 -7.61 -4.44
C VAL A 54 12.73 -6.14 -4.20
N ARG A 55 11.74 -5.26 -4.32
CA ARG A 55 11.87 -3.87 -3.90
C ARG A 55 11.42 -3.75 -2.45
N VAL A 56 12.35 -3.36 -1.59
CA VAL A 56 12.09 -3.07 -0.18
C VAL A 56 11.71 -1.61 -0.04
N VAL A 57 10.58 -1.36 0.62
CA VAL A 57 10.01 -0.03 0.84
C VAL A 57 9.88 0.21 2.34
N GLU A 58 10.49 1.28 2.85
CA GLU A 58 10.32 1.71 4.23
C GLU A 58 8.96 2.38 4.40
N VAL A 59 8.16 1.89 5.35
CA VAL A 59 6.91 2.51 5.76
C VAL A 59 7.17 3.29 7.05
N THR A 60 7.31 4.61 6.92
CA THR A 60 7.67 5.51 8.02
C THR A 60 6.46 5.94 8.85
N ASP A 61 5.28 6.03 8.25
CA ASP A 61 4.04 6.42 8.94
C ASP A 61 3.26 5.20 9.44
N GLN A 62 3.59 4.77 10.66
CA GLN A 62 2.96 3.63 11.32
C GLN A 62 1.49 3.88 11.64
N ASN A 63 1.10 5.15 11.90
CA ASN A 63 -0.26 5.50 12.27
C ASN A 63 -1.20 5.45 11.07
N LEU A 64 -0.72 5.83 9.90
CA LEU A 64 -1.51 5.82 8.67
C LEU A 64 -1.63 4.41 8.07
N TYR A 65 -0.53 3.64 8.07
CA TYR A 65 -0.46 2.37 7.34
C TYR A 65 -0.55 1.12 8.24
N GLY A 66 -0.45 1.27 9.56
CA GLY A 66 -0.64 0.16 10.51
C GLY A 66 0.44 -0.93 10.48
N ILE A 67 1.61 -0.66 9.87
CA ILE A 67 2.75 -1.58 9.84
C ILE A 67 3.67 -1.26 11.01
N GLY A 68 3.81 -2.18 11.95
CA GLY A 68 4.72 -2.02 13.09
C GLY A 68 6.19 -1.94 12.68
N PRO A 69 7.09 -1.41 13.55
CA PRO A 69 8.51 -1.26 13.23
C PRO A 69 9.21 -2.59 12.91
N ASP A 70 8.76 -3.68 13.54
CA ASP A 70 9.29 -5.05 13.38
C ASP A 70 8.42 -5.92 12.46
N GLU A 71 7.44 -5.32 11.79
CA GLU A 71 6.55 -6.02 10.87
C GLU A 71 6.90 -5.70 9.42
N SER A 72 6.64 -6.66 8.55
CA SER A 72 6.74 -6.45 7.12
C SER A 72 5.76 -7.34 6.35
N PHE A 73 5.40 -6.89 5.16
CA PHE A 73 4.44 -7.55 4.27
C PHE A 73 5.06 -7.71 2.89
N LEU A 74 5.24 -8.97 2.48
CA LEU A 74 5.63 -9.31 1.13
C LEU A 74 4.37 -9.38 0.27
N VAL A 75 4.31 -8.51 -0.74
CA VAL A 75 3.20 -8.37 -1.67
C VAL A 75 3.72 -8.60 -3.09
N PRO A 76 3.25 -9.63 -3.80
CA PRO A 76 3.66 -9.89 -5.16
C PRO A 76 3.10 -8.84 -6.10
N ARG A 77 3.81 -8.57 -7.20
CA ARG A 77 3.31 -7.62 -8.19
C ARG A 77 2.25 -8.24 -9.07
N PHE A 78 1.05 -7.70 -8.98
CA PHE A 78 -0.02 -8.01 -9.92
C PHE A 78 0.18 -7.21 -11.21
N SER A 79 0.36 -7.91 -12.33
CA SER A 79 0.25 -7.27 -13.64
C SER A 79 -1.16 -6.74 -13.82
N LYS A 80 -1.32 -5.55 -14.39
CA LYS A 80 -2.64 -5.08 -14.84
C LYS A 80 -3.26 -6.19 -15.69
N PRO A 81 -4.46 -6.69 -15.33
CA PRO A 81 -5.11 -7.66 -16.18
C PRO A 81 -5.39 -7.01 -17.54
N LEU A 82 -5.02 -7.69 -18.61
CA LEU A 82 -5.26 -7.23 -19.99
C LEU A 82 -6.75 -7.21 -20.36
N SER A 83 -7.62 -7.78 -19.50
CA SER A 83 -9.06 -7.85 -19.67
C SER A 83 -9.78 -7.57 -18.35
N SER A 84 -11.01 -7.06 -18.44
CA SER A 84 -11.93 -6.83 -17.31
C SER A 84 -12.28 -8.09 -16.51
N ASP A 85 -11.93 -9.27 -17.02
CA ASP A 85 -12.40 -10.57 -16.52
C ASP A 85 -11.47 -11.22 -15.50
N ILE A 86 -10.28 -10.64 -15.28
CA ILE A 86 -9.35 -11.11 -14.25
C ILE A 86 -9.46 -10.16 -13.07
N ALA A 87 -10.19 -10.59 -12.03
CA ALA A 87 -10.28 -9.86 -10.78
C ALA A 87 -8.88 -9.74 -10.15
N LEU A 88 -8.49 -8.50 -9.82
CA LEU A 88 -7.33 -8.27 -8.97
C LEU A 88 -7.60 -8.87 -7.58
N PRO A 89 -6.58 -9.46 -6.92
CA PRO A 89 -6.76 -10.09 -5.62
C PRO A 89 -7.08 -9.08 -4.51
N PHE A 90 -6.83 -7.80 -4.76
CA PHE A 90 -7.30 -6.70 -3.95
C PHE A 90 -8.29 -5.87 -4.76
N GLY A 91 -9.41 -5.57 -4.14
CA GLY A 91 -10.41 -4.67 -4.69
C GLY A 91 -11.13 -3.96 -3.58
N TYR A 92 -12.22 -3.31 -3.94
CA TYR A 92 -13.15 -2.74 -3.00
C TYR A 92 -14.56 -2.93 -3.51
N VAL A 93 -15.53 -2.87 -2.60
CA VAL A 93 -16.95 -2.87 -2.90
C VAL A 93 -17.51 -1.55 -2.43
N ALA A 94 -18.11 -0.79 -3.35
CA ALA A 94 -18.91 0.38 -3.00
C ALA A 94 -20.27 -0.10 -2.46
N ALA A 95 -20.60 0.30 -1.25
CA ALA A 95 -21.86 -0.01 -0.59
C ALA A 95 -22.83 1.18 -0.69
N ALA A 96 -24.00 1.06 -0.07
CA ALA A 96 -24.92 2.18 0.04
C ALA A 96 -24.26 3.31 0.86
N THR A 97 -24.13 4.48 0.23
CA THR A 97 -23.25 5.55 0.71
C THR A 97 -24.00 6.76 1.28
N SER A 98 -25.24 7.02 0.87
CA SER A 98 -25.89 8.28 1.22
C SER A 98 -26.89 8.22 2.37
N ARG A 99 -26.80 9.20 3.27
CA ARG A 99 -27.84 9.52 4.26
C ARG A 99 -28.96 10.39 3.70
N ASN A 100 -28.74 11.03 2.55
CA ASN A 100 -29.79 11.78 1.85
C ASN A 100 -30.73 10.78 1.16
N LEU A 101 -32.02 10.83 1.50
CA LEU A 101 -33.04 9.91 1.02
C LEU A 101 -33.12 9.88 -0.52
N ASP A 102 -33.00 11.04 -1.18
CA ASP A 102 -33.10 11.13 -2.65
C ASP A 102 -31.93 10.43 -3.35
N LEU A 103 -30.77 10.40 -2.70
CA LEU A 103 -29.56 9.75 -3.21
C LEU A 103 -29.34 8.37 -2.62
N ALA A 104 -30.08 7.98 -1.58
CA ALA A 104 -29.96 6.68 -0.93
C ALA A 104 -30.40 5.54 -1.85
N PHE A 105 -31.37 5.80 -2.74
CA PHE A 105 -31.88 4.83 -3.71
C PHE A 105 -31.06 4.73 -5.01
N ALA A 106 -30.06 5.60 -5.20
CA ALA A 106 -29.20 5.54 -6.37
C ALA A 106 -28.23 4.34 -6.27
N ASP A 107 -27.73 3.90 -7.42
CA ASP A 107 -26.75 2.81 -7.51
C ASP A 107 -25.49 3.10 -6.69
N PRO A 108 -24.93 2.10 -5.98
CA PRO A 108 -23.72 2.28 -5.16
C PRO A 108 -22.58 2.92 -5.97
N VAL A 109 -21.98 3.95 -5.39
CA VAL A 109 -20.84 4.69 -5.97
C VAL A 109 -19.84 5.01 -4.87
N ASP A 110 -18.59 5.18 -5.29
CA ASP A 110 -17.42 5.39 -4.41
C ASP A 110 -17.58 6.60 -3.51
N PHE A 111 -18.15 7.68 -4.04
CA PHE A 111 -18.43 8.89 -3.29
C PHE A 111 -19.74 9.53 -3.75
N ARG A 112 -20.46 10.17 -2.83
CA ARG A 112 -21.61 11.03 -3.13
C ARG A 112 -21.41 12.39 -2.49
N ILE A 113 -21.79 13.42 -3.24
CA ILE A 113 -21.80 14.80 -2.73
C ILE A 113 -23.22 15.33 -2.86
N TRP A 114 -23.70 15.93 -1.79
CA TRP A 114 -24.96 16.66 -1.77
C TRP A 114 -24.85 17.90 -0.90
N SER A 115 -25.79 18.82 -1.08
CA SER A 115 -25.82 20.06 -0.32
C SER A 115 -27.17 20.30 0.32
N VAL A 116 -27.16 21.00 1.45
CA VAL A 116 -28.34 21.52 2.13
C VAL A 116 -28.11 22.98 2.47
N GLN A 117 -29.18 23.77 2.47
CA GLN A 117 -29.14 25.15 2.94
C GLN A 117 -29.50 25.20 4.43
N ASP A 118 -28.65 25.86 5.21
CA ASP A 118 -28.91 26.11 6.62
C ASP A 118 -29.99 27.19 6.83
N LYS A 119 -30.34 27.47 8.09
CA LYS A 119 -31.33 28.51 8.44
C LYS A 119 -30.92 29.93 8.03
N PHE A 120 -29.65 30.17 7.77
CA PHE A 120 -29.07 31.45 7.35
C PHE A 120 -28.81 31.52 5.84
N LYS A 121 -29.25 30.51 5.07
CA LYS A 121 -29.01 30.34 3.62
C LYS A 121 -27.54 30.10 3.25
N ASN A 122 -26.71 29.67 4.18
CA ASN A 122 -25.39 29.13 3.84
C ASN A 122 -25.56 27.74 3.22
N VAL A 123 -24.72 27.44 2.23
CA VAL A 123 -24.71 26.12 1.57
C VAL A 123 -23.73 25.22 2.31
N GLU A 124 -24.23 24.17 2.93
CA GLU A 124 -23.41 23.10 3.50
C GLU A 124 -23.25 21.99 2.47
N LEU A 125 -22.02 21.48 2.31
CA LEU A 125 -21.68 20.38 1.41
C LEU A 125 -21.31 19.16 2.24
N PHE A 126 -21.95 18.04 1.95
CA PHE A 126 -21.67 16.75 2.56
C PHE A 126 -21.03 15.84 1.52
N ALA A 127 -19.89 15.25 1.88
CA ALA A 127 -19.24 14.22 1.09
C ALA A 127 -19.32 12.91 1.89
N GLU A 128 -19.94 11.90 1.30
CA GLU A 128 -20.16 10.60 1.93
C GLU A 128 -19.51 9.51 1.08
N SER A 129 -18.83 8.56 1.72
CA SER A 129 -18.26 7.37 1.09
C SER A 129 -18.55 6.14 1.96
N SER A 130 -18.88 5.02 1.31
CA SER A 130 -19.08 3.72 1.95
C SER A 130 -18.37 2.67 1.11
N ILE A 131 -17.08 2.50 1.41
CA ILE A 131 -16.19 1.63 0.65
C ILE A 131 -15.67 0.56 1.60
N LEU A 132 -15.89 -0.70 1.24
CA LEU A 132 -15.31 -1.85 1.92
C LEU A 132 -14.12 -2.37 1.10
N PRO A 133 -12.88 -2.24 1.57
CA PRO A 133 -11.76 -2.93 0.94
C PRO A 133 -11.92 -4.45 1.09
N VAL A 134 -11.75 -5.19 0.01
CA VAL A 134 -11.90 -6.65 -0.03
C VAL A 134 -10.61 -7.28 -0.55
N VAL A 135 -10.12 -8.27 0.21
CA VAL A 135 -8.99 -9.11 -0.17
C VAL A 135 -9.54 -10.47 -0.60
N TYR A 136 -9.62 -10.71 -1.91
CA TYR A 136 -10.13 -11.96 -2.48
C TYR A 136 -9.16 -13.14 -2.30
N ARG A 137 -7.86 -12.85 -2.26
CA ARG A 137 -6.78 -13.84 -2.09
C ARG A 137 -5.75 -13.36 -1.06
N PRO A 138 -6.06 -13.49 0.24
CA PRO A 138 -5.16 -13.07 1.31
C PRO A 138 -3.88 -13.93 1.37
N ASP A 139 -3.92 -15.13 0.79
CA ASP A 139 -2.80 -16.06 0.69
C ASP A 139 -1.64 -15.55 -0.17
N PHE A 140 -1.85 -14.53 -1.01
CA PHE A 140 -0.76 -13.89 -1.75
C PHE A 140 0.07 -12.91 -0.92
N VAL A 141 -0.39 -12.52 0.27
CA VAL A 141 0.36 -11.64 1.15
C VAL A 141 1.00 -12.46 2.26
N THR A 142 2.32 -12.37 2.39
CA THR A 142 3.03 -13.00 3.50
C THR A 142 3.44 -11.95 4.52
N LYS A 143 2.95 -12.09 5.75
CA LYS A 143 3.45 -11.29 6.88
C LYS A 143 4.74 -11.92 7.40
N LEU A 144 5.78 -11.10 7.52
CA LEU A 144 7.06 -11.47 8.10
C LEU A 144 7.26 -10.60 9.34
N ALA A 145 7.55 -11.24 10.47
CA ALA A 145 7.90 -10.57 11.72
C ALA A 145 9.40 -10.70 11.95
N ASN A 146 10.03 -9.61 12.36
CA ASN A 146 11.39 -9.63 12.85
C ASN A 146 11.35 -9.96 14.34
N ASP A 147 11.60 -11.21 14.67
CA ASP A 147 11.84 -11.65 16.06
C ASP A 147 13.24 -11.19 16.48
N ALA A 148 13.41 -9.88 16.63
CA ALA A 148 14.57 -9.33 17.31
C ALA A 148 14.41 -9.61 18.82
N ALA A 149 15.08 -10.66 19.30
CA ALA A 149 15.33 -10.90 20.72
C ALA A 149 16.31 -9.86 21.30
#